data_AF-A0A3B0MJF3-F1
#
_entry.id   AF-A0A3B0MJF3-F1
#
_cell.length_a   1.000
_cell.length_b   1.000
_cell.length_c   1.000
_cell.angle_alpha   90.00
_cell.angle_beta   90.00
_cell.angle_gamma   90.00
#
_symmetry.space_group_name_H-M   'P 1'
#
loop_
_entity.id
_entity.type
_entity.pdbx_description
1 polymer ?
#
loop_
_entity_poly.entity_id
_entity_poly.type
_entity_poly.pdbx_seq_one_letter_code
_entity_poly.pdbx_strand_id
1 'polypeptide(L)'
;MRKLLLTCSMGLFAFIITACSEEEKKIDYIGATDTCKAYFSEVDSLVTKASENPQTKAQLDSIKNQLEDGKKQIIALPKGQQDKACRQGIDAMKQIKQSLNMK
;
A
#
# COMPACT_ATOMS: atom_id res chain seq x y z
N MET A 1 16.57 -37.13 -12.45
CA MET A 1 15.97 -36.71 -13.74
C MET A 1 14.57 -36.20 -13.41
N ARG A 2 14.13 -34.96 -13.63
CA ARG A 2 14.41 -33.93 -14.64
C ARG A 2 14.76 -32.60 -13.96
N LYS A 3 15.77 -31.92 -14.51
CA LYS A 3 16.11 -30.52 -14.29
C LYS A 3 15.11 -29.67 -15.08
N LEU A 4 14.43 -28.71 -14.45
CA LEU A 4 13.78 -27.62 -15.15
C LEU A 4 14.67 -26.38 -14.97
N LEU A 5 15.39 -26.06 -16.03
CA LEU A 5 16.29 -24.93 -16.15
C LEU A 5 15.43 -23.68 -16.38
N LEU A 6 15.36 -22.79 -15.39
CA LEU A 6 14.90 -21.41 -15.57
C LEU A 6 16.14 -20.55 -15.84
N THR A 7 16.56 -20.53 -17.10
CA THR A 7 17.68 -19.71 -17.56
C THR A 7 17.26 -18.25 -17.67
N CYS A 8 17.59 -17.42 -16.69
CA CYS A 8 17.81 -15.99 -16.92
C CYS A 8 19.16 -15.85 -17.65
N SER A 9 19.13 -15.99 -18.97
CA SER A 9 20.28 -15.85 -19.84
C SER A 9 20.71 -14.38 -19.95
N MET A 10 21.85 -14.09 -19.31
CA MET A 10 22.92 -13.19 -19.74
C MET A 10 22.53 -11.90 -20.49
N GLY A 11 22.35 -10.83 -19.73
CA GLY A 11 22.71 -9.47 -20.12
C GLY A 11 23.77 -8.96 -19.15
N LEU A 12 24.96 -8.69 -19.68
CA LEU A 12 26.15 -8.23 -18.96
C LEU A 12 25.94 -6.78 -18.48
N PHE A 13 25.57 -6.58 -17.21
CA PHE A 13 25.72 -5.30 -16.52
C PHE A 13 26.34 -5.55 -15.15
N ALA A 14 27.45 -4.85 -14.90
CA ALA A 14 28.28 -4.93 -13.71
C ALA A 14 27.51 -4.50 -12.44
N PHE A 15 28.00 -4.97 -11.27
CA PHE A 15 28.02 -4.32 -9.95
C PHE A 15 26.80 -3.41 -9.65
N ILE A 16 25.87 -3.72 -8.74
CA ILE A 16 26.05 -3.82 -7.27
C ILE A 16 24.89 -4.64 -6.70
N ILE A 17 25.17 -5.52 -5.72
CA ILE A 17 24.14 -6.06 -4.83
C ILE A 17 23.70 -4.92 -3.90
N THR A 18 22.62 -4.23 -4.25
CA THR A 18 21.89 -3.39 -3.29
C THR A 18 20.61 -4.11 -2.94
N ALA A 19 20.67 -4.89 -1.86
CA ALA A 19 19.51 -5.03 -0.99
C ALA A 19 19.11 -3.63 -0.49
N CYS A 20 17.81 -3.44 -0.24
CA CYS A 20 17.19 -2.20 0.25
C CYS A 20 17.02 -1.13 -0.83
N SER A 21 15.82 -1.08 -1.42
CA SER A 21 15.10 0.18 -1.59
C SER A 21 13.63 -0.17 -1.74
N GLU A 22 12.94 -0.27 -0.61
CA GLU A 22 11.66 0.43 -0.51
C GLU A 22 11.93 1.85 -1.03
N GLU A 23 11.72 2.07 -2.33
CA GLU A 23 11.47 3.42 -2.79
C GLU A 23 10.27 3.88 -1.97
N GLU A 24 10.48 4.90 -1.14
CA GLU A 24 9.44 5.72 -0.54
C GLU A 24 8.63 6.29 -1.69
N LYS A 25 7.72 5.48 -2.23
CA LYS A 25 6.79 5.88 -3.27
C LYS A 25 5.88 6.84 -2.55
N LYS A 26 6.21 8.13 -2.64
CA LYS A 26 5.28 9.22 -2.36
C LYS A 26 4.15 9.01 -3.35
N ILE A 27 3.14 8.24 -2.94
CA ILE A 27 2.04 7.87 -3.83
C ILE A 27 1.23 9.13 -4.02
N ASP A 28 1.55 9.86 -5.07
CA ASP A 28 0.63 10.84 -5.60
C ASP A 28 -0.56 10.04 -6.15
N TYR A 29 -1.72 10.16 -5.49
CA TYR A 29 -2.94 9.48 -5.89
C TYR A 29 -3.56 10.20 -7.09
N ILE A 30 -2.82 10.21 -8.20
CA ILE A 30 -3.25 10.82 -9.46
C ILE A 30 -4.58 10.18 -9.85
N GLY A 31 -5.61 11.00 -10.04
CA GLY A 31 -6.97 10.53 -10.35
C GLY A 31 -7.86 10.25 -9.13
N ALA A 32 -7.38 10.37 -7.90
CA ALA A 32 -8.22 10.35 -6.70
C ALA A 32 -8.93 11.69 -6.46
N THR A 33 -10.13 11.67 -5.87
CA THR A 33 -10.73 12.87 -5.27
C THR A 33 -9.98 13.29 -4.01
N ASP A 34 -10.17 14.52 -3.54
CA ASP A 34 -9.51 14.99 -2.32
C ASP A 34 -9.96 14.21 -1.08
N THR A 35 -11.22 13.76 -1.04
CA THR A 35 -11.71 12.83 -0.02
C THR A 35 -10.89 11.54 0.01
N CYS A 36 -10.58 10.97 -1.16
CA CYS A 36 -9.80 9.75 -1.26
C CYS A 36 -8.32 9.97 -0.93
N LYS A 37 -7.74 11.11 -1.29
CA LYS A 37 -6.38 11.46 -0.86
C LYS A 37 -6.28 11.50 0.66
N ALA A 38 -7.26 12.10 1.33
CA ALA A 38 -7.32 12.11 2.79
C ALA A 38 -7.43 10.68 3.36
N TYR A 39 -8.37 9.87 2.84
CA TYR A 39 -8.52 8.48 3.25
C TYR A 39 -7.23 7.66 3.08
N PHE A 40 -6.62 7.71 1.89
CA PHE A 40 -5.42 6.94 1.60
C PHE A 40 -4.22 7.39 2.44
N SER A 41 -4.11 8.68 2.71
CA SER A 41 -3.09 9.21 3.63
C SER A 41 -3.26 8.67 5.05
N GLU A 42 -4.50 8.49 5.54
CA GLU A 42 -4.73 7.89 6.85
C GLU A 42 -4.37 6.40 6.87
N VAL A 43 -4.72 5.66 5.81
CA VAL A 43 -4.33 4.26 5.66
C VAL A 43 -2.81 4.12 5.66
N ASP A 44 -2.11 4.94 4.89
CA ASP A 44 -0.64 4.90 4.82
C ASP A 44 0.01 5.26 6.14
N SER A 45 -0.53 6.26 6.85
CA SER A 45 -0.06 6.60 8.20
C SER A 45 -0.22 5.42 9.18
N LEU A 46 -1.36 4.71 9.13
CA LEU A 46 -1.56 3.53 9.97
C LEU A 46 -0.62 2.39 9.61
N VAL A 47 -0.42 2.10 8.32
CA VAL A 47 0.48 1.04 7.86
C VAL A 47 1.91 1.35 8.30
N THR A 48 2.37 2.59 8.11
CA THR A 48 3.70 3.02 8.56
C THR A 48 3.85 2.82 10.06
N LYS A 49 2.91 3.33 10.87
CA LYS A 49 2.96 3.19 12.33
C LYS A 49 2.92 1.74 12.79
N ALA A 50 2.08 0.92 12.17
CA ALA A 50 2.00 -0.51 12.50
C ALA A 50 3.25 -1.28 12.04
N SER A 51 3.98 -0.79 11.03
CA SER A 51 5.23 -1.42 10.58
C SER A 51 6.41 -1.14 11.51
N GLU A 52 6.30 -0.17 12.43
CA GLU A 52 7.29 0.08 13.48
C GLU A 52 7.38 -1.09 14.48
N ASN A 53 6.31 -1.88 14.62
CA ASN A 53 6.33 -3.10 15.43
C ASN A 53 6.77 -4.31 14.57
N PRO A 54 7.90 -4.98 14.90
CA PRO A 54 8.41 -6.12 14.13
C PRO A 54 7.43 -7.30 14.05
N GLN A 55 6.55 -7.47 15.04
CA GLN A 55 5.56 -8.55 15.06
C GLN A 55 4.48 -8.36 13.98
N THR A 56 4.12 -7.11 13.69
CA THR A 56 3.11 -6.76 12.69
C THR A 56 3.71 -6.47 11.32
N LYS A 57 4.98 -6.07 11.25
CA LYS A 57 5.68 -5.77 9.99
C LYS A 57 5.59 -6.90 8.95
N ALA A 58 5.89 -8.14 9.34
CA ALA A 58 5.83 -9.27 8.41
C ALA A 58 4.43 -9.48 7.81
N GLN A 59 3.39 -9.27 8.62
CA GLN A 59 2.00 -9.36 8.16
C GLN A 59 1.65 -8.19 7.23
N LEU A 60 2.08 -6.96 7.56
CA LEU A 60 1.84 -5.76 6.75
C LEU A 60 2.53 -5.84 5.39
N ASP A 61 3.78 -6.30 5.37
CA ASP A 61 4.55 -6.49 4.14
C ASP A 61 3.84 -7.51 3.21
N SER A 62 3.17 -8.53 3.77
CA SER A 62 2.41 -9.51 3.00
C SER A 62 1.10 -8.97 2.39
N ILE A 63 0.52 -7.92 2.98
CA ILE A 63 -0.76 -7.32 2.50
C ILE A 63 -0.58 -5.97 1.80
N LYS A 64 0.63 -5.39 1.80
CA LYS A 64 0.91 -4.07 1.21
C LYS A 64 0.44 -3.95 -0.24
N ASN A 65 0.70 -4.97 -1.05
CA ASN A 65 0.25 -5.00 -2.45
C ASN A 65 -1.28 -4.99 -2.57
N GLN A 66 -1.99 -5.68 -1.66
CA GLN A 66 -3.45 -5.71 -1.66
C GLN A 66 -4.04 -4.34 -1.32
N LEU A 67 -3.41 -3.61 -0.38
CA LEU A 67 -3.81 -2.25 -0.04
C LEU A 67 -3.63 -1.31 -1.24
N GLU A 68 -2.50 -1.40 -1.93
CA GLU A 68 -2.25 -0.61 -3.14
C GLU A 68 -3.22 -0.91 -4.27
N ASP A 69 -3.52 -2.19 -4.49
CA ASP A 69 -4.49 -2.58 -5.50
C ASP A 69 -5.92 -2.13 -5.12
N GLY A 70 -6.28 -2.15 -3.84
CA GLY A 70 -7.54 -1.58 -3.34
C GLY A 70 -7.66 -0.08 -3.63
N LYS A 71 -6.58 0.70 -3.42
CA LYS A 71 -6.55 2.13 -3.76
C LYS A 71 -6.75 2.35 -5.27
N LYS A 72 -6.05 1.58 -6.12
CA LYS A 72 -6.20 1.66 -7.58
C LYS A 72 -7.63 1.33 -8.03
N GLN A 73 -8.26 0.32 -7.43
CA GLN A 73 -9.65 -0.03 -7.72
C GLN A 73 -10.59 1.12 -7.41
N ILE A 74 -10.40 1.80 -6.28
CA ILE A 74 -11.18 2.99 -5.94
C ILE A 74 -10.93 4.11 -6.96
N ILE A 75 -9.68 4.39 -7.33
CA ILE A 75 -9.33 5.43 -8.31
C ILE A 75 -9.97 5.15 -9.69
N ALA A 76 -10.17 3.89 -10.06
CA ALA A 76 -10.83 3.50 -11.30
C ALA A 76 -12.35 3.77 -11.30
N LEU A 77 -12.96 4.06 -10.15
CA LEU A 77 -14.39 4.36 -10.06
C LEU A 77 -14.72 5.79 -10.54
N PRO A 78 -15.96 6.05 -10.97
CA PRO A 78 -16.44 7.41 -11.18
C PRO A 78 -16.31 8.27 -9.92
N LYS A 79 -16.02 9.58 -10.06
CA LYS A 79 -15.69 10.48 -8.94
C LYS A 79 -16.70 10.44 -7.78
N GLY A 80 -18.00 10.42 -8.07
CA GLY A 80 -19.02 10.32 -7.02
C GLY A 80 -18.98 8.99 -6.24
N GLN A 81 -18.60 7.90 -6.90
CA GLN A 81 -18.40 6.61 -6.25
C GLN A 81 -17.08 6.54 -5.49
N GLN A 82 -16.01 7.17 -5.99
CA GLN A 82 -14.76 7.35 -5.24
C GLN A 82 -15.05 8.01 -3.90
N ASP A 83 -15.71 9.17 -3.93
CA ASP A 83 -16.05 9.94 -2.73
C ASP A 83 -16.91 9.14 -1.76
N LYS A 84 -17.91 8.40 -2.25
CA LYS A 84 -18.74 7.56 -1.39
C LYS A 84 -17.90 6.48 -0.70
N ALA A 85 -17.07 5.76 -1.45
CA ALA A 85 -16.22 4.70 -0.91
C ALA A 85 -15.21 5.26 0.10
N CYS A 86 -14.56 6.38 -0.21
CA CYS A 86 -13.56 6.98 0.67
C CYS A 86 -14.16 7.61 1.92
N ARG A 87 -15.39 8.17 1.88
CA ARG A 87 -16.10 8.60 3.10
C ARG A 87 -16.39 7.42 4.02
N GLN A 88 -16.87 6.31 3.45
CA GLN A 88 -17.09 5.08 4.22
C GLN A 88 -15.78 4.58 4.85
N GLY A 89 -14.68 4.62 4.08
CA GLY A 89 -13.34 4.29 4.59
C GLY A 89 -12.90 5.20 5.75
N ILE A 90 -13.06 6.52 5.62
CA ILE A 90 -12.76 7.49 6.69
C ILE A 90 -13.58 7.22 7.94
N ASP A 91 -14.87 6.94 7.81
CA ASP A 91 -15.73 6.68 8.96
C ASP A 91 -15.37 5.36 9.65
N ALA A 92 -15.03 4.32 8.89
CA ALA A 92 -14.49 3.07 9.44
C ALA A 92 -13.16 3.32 10.17
N MET A 93 -12.28 4.15 9.59
CA MET A 93 -10.99 4.51 10.20
C MET A 93 -11.16 5.26 11.52
N LYS A 94 -12.15 6.15 11.64
CA LYS A 94 -12.48 6.79 12.92
C LYS A 94 -12.88 5.76 13.96
N GLN A 95 -13.70 4.77 13.60
CA GLN A 95 -14.13 3.71 14.52
C GLN A 95 -12.96 2.84 14.98
N ILE A 96 -12.04 2.49 14.06
CA ILE A 96 -10.82 1.75 14.39
C ILE A 96 -9.91 2.56 15.32
N LYS A 97 -9.69 3.85 15.02
CA LYS A 97 -8.89 4.72 15.87
C LYS A 97 -9.48 4.82 17.28
N GLN A 98 -10.80 4.95 17.40
CA GLN A 98 -11.50 4.96 18.67
C GLN A 98 -11.34 3.64 19.44
N SER A 99 -11.44 2.48 18.79
CA SER A 99 -11.31 1.18 19.45
C SER A 99 -9.87 0.88 19.90
N LEU A 100 -8.89 1.45 19.22
CA LEU A 100 -7.47 1.32 19.53
C LEU A 100 -6.93 2.46 20.43
N ASN A 101 -7.81 3.34 20.92
CA ASN A 101 -7.45 4.55 21.67
C ASN A 101 -6.39 5.42 20.96
N MET A 102 -6.38 5.40 19.62
CA MET A 102 -5.54 6.25 18.79
C MET A 102 -6.27 7.59 18.60
N LYS A 103 -5.65 8.68 19.05
CA LYS A 103 -6.16 10.05 18.84
C LYS A 103 -5.87 10.54 17.43
#